data_AF-A0A2E4XK28-F1
#
_entry.id   AF-A0A2E4XK28-F1
#
_cell.length_a   1.000
_cell.length_b   1.000
_cell.length_c   1.000
_cell.angle_alpha   90.00
_cell.angle_beta   90.00
_cell.angle_gamma   90.00
#
_symmetry.space_group_name_H-M   'P 1'
#
loop_
_entity.id
_entity.type
_entity.pdbx_description
1 polymer ?
#
loop_
_entity_poly.entity_id
_entity_poly.type
_entity_poly.pdbx_seq_one_letter_code
_entity_poly.pdbx_strand_id
1 'polypeptide(L)'
;MINFPEIELKNEKVLIIIFVFTILLFFFNYLEIKALISIIVIIFIINQYSSIKKNINENIINKDKKQKLPLRYNHNISILLSKIKKYKKKSPYNYKQGMYYWTNFIKNIDQLENDELHHYNQYFDKAHLYLQKATNIFQSLGTEAEERKYIQALKYNDFQNSKELSKISKYAKDLYHEGYLLLYNLSLRLNKKWKKSPNVFNHQIILDHPLPNDKYLSKHFDFYL
;
A
#
# COMPACT_ATOMS: atom_id res chain seq x y z
N MET A 1 49.17 -9.46 -37.23
CA MET A 1 48.76 -10.61 -38.06
C MET A 1 47.73 -11.40 -37.27
N ILE A 2 46.52 -11.59 -37.81
CA ILE A 2 45.51 -12.45 -37.19
C ILE A 2 45.94 -13.90 -37.49
N ASN A 3 46.32 -14.66 -36.48
CA ASN A 3 46.62 -16.09 -36.63
C ASN A 3 45.29 -16.85 -36.78
N PHE A 4 45.02 -17.35 -37.97
CA PHE A 4 43.95 -18.32 -38.17
C PHE A 4 44.43 -19.68 -37.68
N PRO A 5 43.61 -20.42 -36.91
CA PRO A 5 43.94 -21.80 -36.56
C PRO A 5 44.06 -22.64 -37.84
N GLU A 6 45.07 -23.51 -37.89
CA GLU A 6 45.23 -24.45 -39.01
C GLU A 6 44.05 -25.42 -39.00
N ILE A 7 43.15 -25.28 -39.96
CA ILE A 7 42.00 -26.16 -40.10
C ILE A 7 42.51 -27.46 -40.73
N GLU A 8 42.52 -28.54 -39.96
CA GLU A 8 42.83 -29.88 -40.47
C GLU A 8 41.71 -30.37 -41.42
N LEU A 9 41.83 -30.05 -42.71
CA LEU A 9 40.89 -30.44 -43.77
C LEU A 9 40.74 -31.96 -43.97
N LYS A 10 41.52 -32.78 -43.26
CA LYS A 10 41.41 -34.25 -43.29
C LYS A 10 40.32 -34.79 -42.35
N ASN A 11 39.81 -33.98 -41.42
CA ASN A 11 38.78 -34.42 -40.50
C ASN A 11 37.40 -34.40 -41.17
N GLU A 12 36.80 -35.58 -41.34
CA GLU A 12 35.48 -35.76 -41.99
C GLU A 12 34.38 -34.89 -41.35
N LYS A 13 34.41 -34.71 -40.02
CA LYS A 13 33.40 -33.88 -39.32
C LYS A 13 33.54 -32.40 -39.68
N VAL A 14 34.77 -31.92 -39.84
CA VAL A 14 35.04 -30.53 -40.22
C VAL A 14 34.62 -30.29 -41.67
N LEU A 15 34.90 -31.24 -42.56
CA LEU A 15 34.45 -31.18 -43.96
C LEU A 15 32.92 -31.17 -44.07
N ILE A 16 32.21 -31.98 -43.28
CA ILE A 16 30.74 -31.98 -43.24
C ILE A 16 30.20 -30.62 -42.76
N ILE A 17 30.80 -30.04 -41.71
CA ILE A 17 30.38 -28.71 -41.22
C ILE A 17 30.59 -27.63 -42.30
N ILE A 18 31.75 -27.63 -42.95
CA ILE A 18 32.05 -26.67 -44.03
C ILE A 18 31.08 -26.85 -45.20
N PHE A 19 30.79 -28.09 -45.59
CA PHE A 19 29.84 -28.40 -46.66
C PHE A 19 28.43 -27.91 -46.33
N VAL A 20 27.92 -28.21 -45.13
CA VAL A 20 26.60 -27.74 -44.66
C VAL A 20 26.56 -26.21 -44.61
N PHE A 21 27.63 -25.57 -44.11
CA PHE A 21 27.72 -24.12 -44.07
C PHE A 21 27.72 -23.48 -45.47
N THR A 22 28.37 -24.12 -46.43
CA THR A 22 28.44 -23.65 -47.83
C THR A 22 27.08 -23.76 -48.51
N ILE A 23 26.34 -24.87 -48.32
CA ILE A 23 24.96 -25.02 -48.79
C ILE A 23 24.06 -23.96 -48.16
N LEU A 24 24.21 -23.70 -46.87
CA LEU A 24 23.40 -22.74 -46.15
C LEU A 24 23.65 -21.30 -46.62
N LEU A 25 24.91 -20.93 -46.89
CA LEU A 25 25.26 -19.66 -47.53
C LEU A 25 24.70 -19.54 -48.96
N PHE A 26 24.74 -20.64 -49.73
CA PHE A 26 24.14 -20.67 -51.06
C PHE A 26 22.63 -20.44 -50.99
N PHE A 27 21.94 -21.06 -50.02
CA PHE A 27 20.51 -20.86 -49.82
C PHE A 27 20.17 -19.42 -49.42
N PHE A 28 20.99 -18.78 -48.59
CA PHE A 28 20.80 -17.37 -48.22
C PHE A 28 20.96 -16.40 -49.39
N ASN A 29 21.77 -16.72 -50.40
CA ASN A 29 21.88 -15.89 -51.61
C ASN A 29 20.59 -15.83 -52.43
N TYR A 30 19.69 -16.82 -52.32
CA TYR A 30 18.40 -16.80 -53.00
C TYR A 30 17.32 -16.02 -52.27
N LEU A 31 17.56 -15.62 -51.01
CA LEU A 31 16.58 -14.87 -50.23
C LEU A 31 16.73 -13.38 -50.47
N GLU A 32 15.59 -12.69 -50.65
CA GLU A 32 15.57 -11.24 -50.67
C GLU A 32 16.09 -10.65 -49.34
N ILE A 33 16.76 -9.50 -49.41
CA ILE A 33 17.31 -8.80 -48.23
C ILE A 33 16.24 -8.59 -47.14
N LYS A 34 14.98 -8.34 -47.53
CA LYS A 34 13.86 -8.18 -46.59
C LYS A 34 13.58 -9.46 -45.80
N ALA A 35 13.70 -10.64 -46.42
CA ALA A 35 13.52 -11.93 -45.76
C ALA A 35 14.65 -12.21 -44.75
N LEU A 36 15.90 -11.90 -45.12
CA LEU A 36 17.05 -12.03 -44.21
C LEU A 36 16.91 -11.13 -42.98
N ILE A 37 16.52 -9.86 -43.17
CA ILE A 37 16.28 -8.93 -42.07
C ILE A 37 15.15 -9.44 -41.15
N SER A 38 14.07 -9.97 -41.72
CA SER A 38 12.97 -10.56 -40.94
C SER A 38 13.43 -11.72 -40.05
N ILE A 39 14.26 -12.62 -40.57
CA ILE A 39 14.82 -13.75 -39.81
C ILE A 39 15.68 -13.25 -38.64
N ILE A 40 16.52 -12.23 -38.86
CA ILE A 40 17.34 -11.63 -37.80
C ILE A 40 16.49 -11.02 -36.70
N VAL A 41 15.42 -10.30 -37.06
CA VAL A 41 14.47 -9.71 -36.09
C VAL A 41 13.78 -10.81 -35.26
N ILE A 42 13.36 -11.90 -35.89
CA ILE A 42 12.73 -13.03 -35.19
C ILE A 42 13.70 -13.67 -34.21
N ILE A 43 14.96 -13.93 -34.61
CA ILE A 43 15.99 -14.48 -33.73
C ILE A 43 16.26 -13.55 -32.54
N PHE A 44 16.31 -12.24 -32.78
CA PHE A 44 16.48 -11.25 -31.72
C PHE A 44 15.33 -11.28 -30.70
N ILE A 45 14.08 -11.36 -31.17
CA ILE A 45 12.90 -11.45 -30.30
C ILE A 45 12.93 -12.75 -29.48
N ILE A 46 13.28 -13.88 -30.09
CA ILE A 46 13.39 -15.17 -29.39
C ILE A 46 14.45 -15.10 -28.28
N ASN A 47 15.64 -14.57 -28.59
CA ASN A 47 16.73 -14.45 -27.62
C ASN A 47 16.37 -13.53 -26.45
N GLN A 48 15.61 -12.47 -26.71
CA GLN A 48 15.19 -11.52 -25.66
C GLN A 48 13.89 -11.93 -24.96
N TYR A 49 13.19 -12.98 -25.40
CA TYR A 49 11.88 -13.38 -24.89
C TYR A 49 11.87 -13.62 -23.38
N SER A 50 12.90 -14.29 -22.84
CA SER A 50 13.03 -14.55 -21.40
C SER A 50 13.11 -13.25 -20.59
N SER A 51 13.91 -12.28 -21.08
CA SER A 51 14.10 -10.98 -20.44
C SER A 51 12.81 -10.12 -20.51
N ILE A 52 12.14 -10.13 -21.67
CA ILE A 52 10.84 -9.46 -21.87
C ILE A 52 9.78 -10.06 -20.92
N LYS A 53 9.68 -11.39 -20.84
CA LYS A 53 8.74 -12.09 -19.96
C LYS A 53 8.98 -11.77 -18.49
N LYS A 54 10.25 -11.72 -18.05
CA LYS A 54 10.62 -11.34 -16.69
C LYS A 54 10.24 -9.89 -16.39
N ASN A 55 10.55 -8.96 -17.29
CA ASN A 55 10.20 -7.55 -17.14
C ASN A 55 8.68 -7.30 -17.10
N ILE A 56 7.90 -8.00 -17.93
CA ILE A 56 6.43 -7.91 -17.91
C ILE A 56 5.87 -8.41 -16.59
N ASN A 57 6.33 -9.57 -16.11
CA ASN A 57 5.87 -10.13 -14.85
C ASN A 57 6.21 -9.22 -13.65
N GLU A 58 7.43 -8.68 -13.60
CA GLU A 58 7.89 -7.84 -12.49
C GLU A 58 7.28 -6.43 -12.50
N ASN A 59 7.19 -5.78 -13.66
CA ASN A 59 6.81 -4.36 -13.77
C ASN A 59 5.34 -4.12 -14.11
N ILE A 60 4.65 -5.10 -14.69
CA ILE A 60 3.24 -4.94 -15.12
C ILE A 60 2.34 -5.78 -14.21
N ILE A 61 2.61 -7.08 -14.06
CA ILE A 61 1.72 -7.98 -13.31
C ILE A 61 1.89 -7.84 -11.79
N ASN A 62 3.13 -7.75 -11.30
CA ASN A 62 3.41 -7.67 -9.87
C ASN A 62 3.36 -6.23 -9.30
N LYS A 63 3.24 -5.22 -10.16
CA LYS A 63 3.08 -3.82 -9.72
C LYS A 63 1.71 -3.58 -9.06
N ASP A 64 0.67 -4.24 -9.57
CA ASP A 64 -0.67 -4.20 -8.99
C ASP A 64 -0.78 -4.96 -7.66
N LYS A 65 0.04 -6.01 -7.45
CA LYS A 65 0.13 -6.67 -6.13
C LYS A 65 0.82 -5.82 -5.06
N LYS A 66 1.68 -4.88 -5.46
CA LYS A 66 2.37 -3.96 -4.53
C LYS A 66 1.57 -2.68 -4.21
N GLN A 67 0.57 -2.33 -5.02
CA GLN A 67 -0.24 -1.14 -4.81
C GLN A 67 -1.70 -1.48 -4.56
N LYS A 68 -2.09 -1.27 -3.30
CA LYS A 68 -3.41 -1.49 -2.68
C LYS A 68 -3.52 -2.87 -2.06
N LEU A 69 -3.16 -2.95 -0.77
CA LEU A 69 -3.96 -3.81 0.11
C LEU A 69 -5.43 -3.48 -0.20
N PRO A 70 -6.29 -4.46 -0.53
CA PRO A 70 -7.71 -4.20 -0.58
C PRO A 70 -8.08 -3.81 0.85
N LEU A 71 -8.16 -2.51 1.12
CA LEU A 71 -8.58 -1.99 2.41
C LEU A 71 -10.02 -2.47 2.60
N ARG A 72 -10.17 -3.62 3.25
CA ARG A 72 -11.46 -4.25 3.53
C ARG A 72 -12.08 -3.50 4.69
N TYR A 73 -12.60 -2.32 4.38
CA TYR A 73 -13.38 -1.54 5.31
C TYR A 73 -14.76 -2.15 5.47
N ASN A 74 -15.33 -2.06 6.68
CA ASN A 74 -16.78 -2.13 6.77
C ASN A 74 -17.39 -0.94 5.97
N HIS A 75 -18.67 -1.07 5.62
CA HIS A 75 -19.37 -0.05 4.85
C HIS A 75 -19.36 1.33 5.55
N ASN A 76 -19.52 1.37 6.88
CA ASN A 76 -19.57 2.60 7.68
C ASN A 76 -18.26 3.40 7.58
N ILE A 77 -17.11 2.75 7.75
CA ILE A 77 -15.77 3.35 7.63
C ILE A 77 -15.60 3.98 6.25
N SER A 78 -15.99 3.28 5.18
CA SER A 78 -15.90 3.81 3.82
C SER A 78 -16.74 5.09 3.65
N ILE A 79 -17.95 5.11 4.23
CA ILE A 79 -18.82 6.29 4.22
C ILE A 79 -18.16 7.44 4.99
N LEU A 80 -17.65 7.19 6.20
CA LEU A 80 -17.01 8.20 7.05
C LEU A 80 -15.78 8.81 6.37
N LEU A 81 -14.89 7.99 5.82
CA LEU A 81 -13.73 8.46 5.06
C LEU A 81 -14.14 9.27 3.83
N SER A 82 -15.22 8.90 3.14
CA SER A 82 -15.76 9.68 2.01
C SER A 82 -16.27 11.06 2.44
N LYS A 83 -16.88 11.16 3.63
CA LYS A 83 -17.33 12.43 4.21
C LYS A 83 -16.15 13.32 4.61
N ILE A 84 -15.13 12.74 5.24
CA ILE A 84 -13.87 13.43 5.61
C ILE A 84 -13.11 13.90 4.36
N LYS A 85 -13.12 13.11 3.27
CA LYS A 85 -12.47 13.45 1.99
C LYS A 85 -12.93 14.78 1.39
N LYS A 86 -14.15 15.24 1.69
CA LYS A 86 -14.65 16.55 1.24
C LYS A 86 -13.77 17.72 1.73
N TYR A 87 -13.09 17.55 2.86
CA TYR A 87 -12.24 18.56 3.49
C TYR A 87 -10.80 18.55 2.96
N LYS A 88 -10.43 17.57 2.11
CA LYS A 88 -9.09 17.45 1.51
C LYS A 88 -8.64 18.71 0.78
N LYS A 89 -9.54 19.42 0.10
CA LYS A 89 -9.18 20.64 -0.65
C LYS A 89 -8.75 21.78 0.27
N LYS A 90 -9.31 21.86 1.48
CA LYS A 90 -9.01 22.90 2.46
C LYS A 90 -7.67 22.63 3.14
N SER A 91 -7.46 21.38 3.56
CA SER A 91 -6.24 20.96 4.25
C SER A 91 -5.62 19.72 3.60
N PRO A 92 -4.92 19.88 2.45
CA PRO A 92 -4.38 18.75 1.70
C PRO A 92 -3.28 18.01 2.47
N TYR A 93 -2.44 18.75 3.22
CA TYR A 93 -1.35 18.20 4.00
C TYR A 93 -1.87 17.33 5.15
N ASN A 94 -2.71 17.89 6.03
CA ASN A 94 -3.28 17.15 7.16
C ASN A 94 -4.13 15.98 6.68
N TYR A 95 -4.93 16.15 5.61
CA TYR A 95 -5.69 15.04 5.05
C TYR A 95 -4.77 13.89 4.60
N LYS A 96 -3.66 14.20 3.92
CA LYS A 96 -2.68 13.18 3.50
C LYS A 96 -2.03 12.50 4.71
N GLN A 97 -1.71 13.26 5.76
CA GLN A 97 -1.12 12.74 6.98
C GLN A 97 -2.09 11.86 7.78
N GLY A 98 -3.34 12.27 7.92
CA GLY A 98 -4.40 11.47 8.55
C GLY A 98 -4.64 10.15 7.79
N MET A 99 -4.70 10.22 6.45
CA MET A 99 -4.79 9.01 5.61
C MET A 99 -3.55 8.11 5.71
N TYR A 100 -2.36 8.67 5.88
CA TYR A 100 -1.14 7.89 6.10
C TYR A 100 -1.24 7.06 7.39
N TYR A 101 -1.61 7.69 8.50
CA TYR A 101 -1.80 6.96 9.76
C TYR A 101 -2.96 5.98 9.70
N TRP A 102 -4.08 6.36 9.07
CA TRP A 102 -5.20 5.45 8.85
C TRP A 102 -4.81 4.20 8.05
N THR A 103 -4.02 4.38 6.98
CA THR A 103 -3.50 3.26 6.18
C THR A 103 -2.61 2.34 7.02
N ASN A 104 -1.76 2.91 7.88
CA ASN A 104 -0.92 2.11 8.77
C ASN A 104 -1.73 1.41 9.87
N PHE A 105 -2.79 2.04 10.39
CA PHE A 105 -3.75 1.38 11.27
C PHE A 105 -4.29 0.11 10.60
N ILE A 106 -4.83 0.21 9.38
CA ILE A 106 -5.39 -0.95 8.67
C ILE A 106 -4.34 -2.02 8.38
N LYS A 107 -3.11 -1.64 7.99
CA LYS A 107 -2.02 -2.61 7.82
C LYS A 107 -1.72 -3.41 9.09
N ASN A 108 -1.76 -2.77 10.26
CA ASN A 108 -1.57 -3.48 11.52
C ASN A 108 -2.80 -4.35 11.84
N ILE A 109 -4.02 -3.91 11.53
CA ILE A 109 -5.23 -4.75 11.63
C ILE A 109 -5.09 -6.01 10.77
N ASP A 110 -4.72 -5.87 9.50
CA ASP A 110 -4.53 -7.01 8.58
C ASP A 110 -3.47 -7.99 9.09
N GLN A 111 -2.40 -7.48 9.73
CA GLN A 111 -1.37 -8.33 10.36
C GLN A 111 -1.91 -9.04 11.61
N LEU A 112 -2.65 -8.34 12.46
CA LEU A 112 -3.29 -8.89 13.66
C LEU A 112 -4.38 -9.91 13.33
N GLU A 113 -4.95 -9.82 12.13
CA GLU A 113 -5.90 -10.79 11.60
C GLU A 113 -5.26 -12.15 11.29
N ASN A 114 -3.95 -12.19 11.00
CA ASN A 114 -3.22 -13.43 10.72
C ASN A 114 -3.05 -14.31 11.98
N ASP A 115 -3.60 -15.53 11.93
CA ASP A 115 -3.54 -16.49 13.04
C ASP A 115 -2.12 -17.00 13.32
N GLU A 116 -1.21 -16.95 12.33
CA GLU A 116 0.19 -17.34 12.46
C GLU A 116 1.04 -16.29 13.20
N LEU A 117 0.50 -15.09 13.48
CA LEU A 117 1.25 -14.04 14.16
C LEU A 117 1.56 -14.43 15.62
N HIS A 118 2.84 -14.59 15.94
CA HIS A 118 3.28 -15.00 17.28
C HIS A 118 3.37 -13.84 18.27
N HIS A 119 3.84 -12.67 17.85
CA HIS A 119 4.09 -11.50 18.71
C HIS A 119 3.17 -10.35 18.31
N TYR A 120 1.95 -10.32 18.85
CA TYR A 120 0.89 -9.41 18.37
C TYR A 120 0.76 -8.13 19.19
N ASN A 121 1.21 -8.09 20.45
CA ASN A 121 1.03 -6.91 21.33
C ASN A 121 1.62 -5.63 20.71
N GLN A 122 2.83 -5.71 20.13
CA GLN A 122 3.47 -4.54 19.49
C GLN A 122 2.68 -4.01 18.29
N TYR A 123 2.06 -4.89 17.51
CA TYR A 123 1.21 -4.49 16.38
C TYR A 123 -0.11 -3.90 16.86
N PHE A 124 -0.65 -4.45 17.96
CA PHE A 124 -1.85 -3.95 18.60
C PHE A 124 -1.67 -2.53 19.12
N ASP A 125 -0.59 -2.28 19.86
CA ASP A 125 -0.28 -0.95 20.40
C ASP A 125 -0.05 0.07 19.27
N LYS A 126 0.67 -0.34 18.21
CA LYS A 126 0.86 0.49 17.01
C LYS A 126 -0.45 0.78 16.30
N ALA A 127 -1.33 -0.21 16.16
CA ALA A 127 -2.64 -0.02 15.54
C ALA A 127 -3.45 1.02 16.32
N HIS A 128 -3.51 0.88 17.65
CA HIS A 128 -4.22 1.82 18.51
C HIS A 128 -3.66 3.24 18.42
N LEU A 129 -2.33 3.39 18.48
CA LEU A 129 -1.65 4.68 18.31
C LEU A 129 -1.95 5.32 16.94
N TYR A 130 -1.93 4.52 15.87
CA TYR A 130 -2.22 5.02 14.52
C TYR A 130 -3.68 5.43 14.34
N LEU A 131 -4.61 4.71 14.97
CA LEU A 131 -6.02 5.09 14.99
C LEU A 131 -6.20 6.46 15.64
N GLN A 132 -5.66 6.65 16.85
CA GLN A 132 -5.72 7.93 17.58
C GLN A 132 -5.11 9.07 16.76
N LYS A 133 -3.91 8.88 16.20
CA LYS A 133 -3.26 9.90 15.38
C LYS A 133 -4.07 10.26 14.15
N ALA A 134 -4.62 9.26 13.45
CA ALA A 134 -5.43 9.50 12.27
C ALA A 134 -6.68 10.32 12.59
N THR A 135 -7.41 9.96 13.65
CA THR A 135 -8.68 10.61 14.01
C THR A 135 -8.46 12.00 14.59
N ASN A 136 -7.40 12.22 15.38
CA ASN A 136 -6.99 13.55 15.84
C ASN A 136 -6.68 14.49 14.66
N ILE A 137 -5.93 14.00 13.66
CA ILE A 137 -5.61 14.79 12.46
C ILE A 137 -6.86 15.05 11.61
N PHE A 138 -7.78 14.08 11.51
CA PHE A 138 -9.04 14.31 10.79
C PHE A 138 -9.92 15.34 11.50
N GLN A 139 -9.93 15.35 12.83
CA GLN A 139 -10.65 16.34 13.61
C GLN A 139 -10.08 17.76 13.43
N SER A 140 -8.76 17.90 13.35
CA SER A 140 -8.12 19.21 13.11
C SER A 140 -8.37 19.77 11.71
N LEU A 141 -8.85 18.98 10.74
CA LEU A 141 -9.26 19.52 9.43
C LEU A 141 -10.37 20.57 9.55
N GLY A 142 -11.11 20.58 10.66
CA GLY A 142 -12.15 21.56 10.93
C GLY A 142 -11.66 22.92 11.39
N THR A 143 -10.49 23.00 12.03
CA THR A 143 -9.95 24.26 12.56
C THR A 143 -9.41 25.17 11.46
N GLU A 144 -9.13 24.60 10.28
CA GLU A 144 -8.75 25.35 9.07
C GLU A 144 -9.97 25.77 8.24
N ALA A 145 -11.19 25.45 8.67
CA ALA A 145 -12.38 25.93 8.00
C ALA A 145 -12.65 27.39 8.39
N GLU A 146 -12.87 28.25 7.40
CA GLU A 146 -13.25 29.66 7.62
C GLU A 146 -14.42 29.75 8.62
N GLU A 147 -14.18 30.45 9.73
CA GLU A 147 -15.25 30.82 10.65
C GLU A 147 -16.18 31.82 9.95
N ARG A 148 -17.49 31.59 10.09
CA ARG A 148 -18.49 32.44 9.45
C ARG A 148 -18.49 33.80 10.15
N LYS A 149 -18.27 34.88 9.40
CA LYS A 149 -18.30 36.25 9.96
C LYS A 149 -19.69 36.56 10.53
N TYR A 150 -19.74 37.21 11.70
CA TYR A 150 -20.98 37.59 12.41
C TYR A 150 -22.04 38.26 11.50
N ILE A 151 -21.59 39.09 10.55
CA ILE A 151 -22.44 39.76 9.54
C ILE A 151 -23.24 38.76 8.68
N GLN A 152 -22.65 37.62 8.33
CA GLN A 152 -23.35 36.57 7.57
C GLN A 152 -24.37 35.82 8.42
N ALA A 153 -24.12 35.64 9.72
CA ALA A 153 -25.07 35.03 10.64
C ALA A 153 -26.32 35.91 10.82
N LEU A 154 -26.13 37.22 10.96
CA LEU A 154 -27.22 38.21 11.03
C LEU A 154 -28.09 38.20 9.77
N LYS A 155 -27.49 38.10 8.57
CA LYS A 155 -28.23 38.11 7.30
C LYS A 155 -29.23 36.95 7.14
N TYR A 156 -28.94 35.79 7.74
CA TYR A 156 -29.75 34.58 7.58
C TYR A 156 -30.38 34.08 8.89
N ASN A 157 -30.30 34.88 9.98
CA ASN A 157 -30.76 34.51 11.32
C ASN A 157 -30.25 33.14 11.80
N ASP A 158 -29.02 32.79 11.42
CA ASP A 158 -28.39 31.48 11.64
C ASP A 158 -27.07 31.66 12.39
N PHE A 159 -27.15 31.63 13.72
CA PHE A 159 -26.04 31.88 14.65
C PHE A 159 -25.21 30.64 14.99
N GLN A 160 -25.42 29.50 14.31
CA GLN A 160 -24.55 28.34 14.48
C GLN A 160 -23.17 28.63 13.86
N ASN A 161 -22.27 29.19 14.67
CA ASN A 161 -20.84 29.21 14.38
C ASN A 161 -20.32 27.78 14.24
N SER A 162 -19.31 27.57 13.39
CA SER A 162 -18.52 26.33 13.32
C SER A 162 -19.23 25.05 12.83
N LYS A 163 -20.32 25.15 12.02
CA LYS A 163 -21.01 23.97 11.44
C LYS A 163 -20.07 22.95 10.79
N GLU A 164 -19.06 23.41 10.08
CA GLU A 164 -18.09 22.55 9.40
C GLU A 164 -17.15 21.84 10.39
N LEU A 165 -16.65 22.55 11.40
CA LEU A 165 -15.85 21.97 12.50
C LEU A 165 -16.66 20.93 13.28
N SER A 166 -17.93 21.21 13.58
CA SER A 166 -18.81 20.27 14.27
C SER A 166 -19.03 18.99 13.45
N LYS A 167 -19.29 19.12 12.14
CA LYS A 167 -19.47 17.97 11.24
C LYS A 167 -18.22 17.10 11.15
N ILE A 168 -17.05 17.69 10.91
CA ILE A 168 -15.81 16.91 10.78
C ILE A 168 -15.42 16.26 12.11
N SER A 169 -15.60 16.95 13.24
CA SER A 169 -15.36 16.37 14.56
C SER A 169 -16.27 15.17 14.81
N LYS A 170 -17.55 15.27 14.42
CA LYS A 170 -18.46 14.12 14.47
C LYS A 170 -17.97 12.96 13.59
N TYR A 171 -17.59 13.21 12.34
CA TYR A 171 -17.10 12.15 11.46
C TYR A 171 -15.81 11.50 11.95
N ALA A 172 -14.89 12.28 12.53
CA ALA A 172 -13.66 11.77 13.12
C ALA A 172 -13.94 10.91 14.36
N LYS A 173 -14.91 11.32 15.20
CA LYS A 173 -15.35 10.55 16.37
C LYS A 173 -16.03 9.25 15.98
N ASP A 174 -16.93 9.30 15.02
CA ASP A 174 -17.60 8.10 14.49
C ASP A 174 -16.56 7.16 13.86
N LEU A 175 -15.54 7.69 13.18
CA LEU A 175 -14.45 6.89 12.61
C LEU A 175 -13.56 6.26 13.68
N TYR A 176 -13.26 7.00 14.75
CA TYR A 176 -12.56 6.46 15.92
C TYR A 176 -13.33 5.30 16.53
N HIS A 177 -14.65 5.47 16.73
CA HIS A 177 -15.51 4.43 17.27
C HIS A 177 -15.48 3.15 16.43
N GLU A 178 -15.66 3.27 15.11
CA GLU A 178 -15.62 2.12 14.19
C GLU A 178 -14.24 1.43 14.20
N GLY A 179 -13.15 2.20 14.19
CA GLY A 179 -11.79 1.65 14.30
C GLY A 179 -11.52 0.98 15.65
N TYR A 180 -12.07 1.54 16.73
CA TYR A 180 -11.95 1.01 18.08
C TYR A 180 -12.71 -0.31 18.23
N LEU A 181 -13.89 -0.44 17.63
CA LEU A 181 -14.63 -1.71 17.59
C LEU A 181 -13.83 -2.83 16.91
N LEU A 182 -13.07 -2.52 15.85
CA LEU A 182 -12.15 -3.49 15.23
C LEU A 182 -11.07 -3.94 16.23
N LEU A 183 -10.42 -2.99 16.91
CA LEU A 183 -9.42 -3.29 17.94
C LEU A 183 -10.00 -4.09 19.10
N TYR A 184 -11.21 -3.76 19.54
CA TYR A 184 -11.91 -4.47 20.61
C TYR A 184 -12.19 -5.92 20.25
N ASN A 185 -12.71 -6.16 19.04
CA ASN A 185 -12.96 -7.53 18.58
C ASN A 185 -11.65 -8.33 18.45
N LEU A 186 -10.58 -7.72 17.96
CA LEU A 186 -9.26 -8.33 17.89
C LEU A 186 -8.69 -8.62 19.28
N SER A 187 -8.82 -7.70 20.24
CA SER A 187 -8.29 -7.89 21.60
C SER A 187 -8.94 -9.09 22.28
N LEU A 188 -10.25 -9.29 22.12
CA LEU A 188 -10.96 -10.47 22.64
C LEU A 188 -10.40 -11.77 22.06
N ARG A 189 -10.12 -11.79 20.75
CA ARG A 189 -9.55 -12.96 20.06
C ARG A 189 -8.11 -13.24 20.50
N LEU A 190 -7.29 -12.20 20.56
CA LEU A 190 -5.88 -12.28 20.95
C LEU A 190 -5.73 -12.65 22.43
N ASN A 191 -6.57 -12.13 23.31
CA ASN A 191 -6.60 -12.51 24.72
C ASN A 191 -6.99 -13.98 24.92
N LYS A 192 -7.92 -14.51 24.11
CA LYS A 192 -8.22 -15.95 24.09
C LYS A 192 -7.00 -16.77 23.66
N LYS A 193 -6.25 -16.31 22.64
CA LYS A 193 -5.01 -16.95 22.18
C LYS A 193 -3.93 -16.92 23.27
N TRP A 194 -3.72 -15.77 23.91
CA TRP A 194 -2.82 -15.61 25.05
C TRP A 194 -3.16 -16.56 26.21
N LYS A 195 -4.44 -16.60 26.62
CA LYS A 195 -4.87 -17.44 27.73
C LYS A 195 -4.62 -18.93 27.49
N LYS A 196 -4.65 -19.38 26.23
CA LYS A 196 -4.34 -20.76 25.83
C LYS A 196 -2.84 -21.05 25.81
N SER A 197 -2.01 -20.08 25.40
CA SER A 197 -0.56 -20.23 25.30
C SER A 197 0.12 -18.92 25.70
N PRO A 198 0.25 -18.65 27.00
CA PRO A 198 0.87 -17.44 27.50
C PRO A 198 2.38 -17.47 27.21
N ASN A 199 2.94 -16.33 26.84
CA ASN A 199 4.38 -16.18 26.61
C ASN A 199 4.85 -14.80 27.05
N VAL A 200 6.16 -14.61 27.17
CA VAL A 200 6.76 -13.36 27.69
C VAL A 200 6.64 -12.16 26.74
N PHE A 201 6.38 -12.41 25.46
CA PHE A 201 6.31 -11.37 24.44
C PHE A 201 4.90 -10.82 24.21
N ASN A 202 3.89 -11.53 24.74
CA ASN A 202 2.50 -11.15 24.66
C ASN A 202 1.91 -11.02 26.05
N HIS A 203 1.07 -10.02 26.24
CA HIS A 203 0.32 -9.84 27.47
C HIS A 203 -1.17 -9.70 27.17
N GLN A 204 -1.98 -9.82 28.21
CA GLN A 204 -3.39 -9.47 28.11
C GLN A 204 -3.53 -8.03 27.60
N ILE A 205 -4.29 -7.88 26.54
CA ILE A 205 -4.67 -6.58 25.99
C ILE A 205 -5.87 -6.10 26.78
N ILE A 206 -5.69 -4.99 27.48
CA ILE A 206 -6.74 -4.34 28.28
C ILE A 206 -7.08 -3.03 27.56
N LEU A 207 -8.31 -2.95 27.07
CA LEU A 207 -8.88 -1.77 26.42
C LEU A 207 -9.85 -1.12 27.40
N ASP A 208 -9.30 -0.47 28.44
CA ASP A 208 -10.11 0.27 29.41
C ASP A 208 -10.29 1.71 28.93
N HIS A 209 -11.50 2.25 29.16
CA HIS A 209 -11.79 3.67 29.02
C HIS A 209 -12.20 4.27 30.37
N PRO A 210 -11.70 5.46 30.74
CA PRO A 210 -10.73 6.29 30.00
C PRO A 210 -9.27 5.84 30.23
N LEU A 211 -8.40 6.10 29.24
CA LEU A 211 -6.97 5.84 29.39
C LEU A 211 -6.37 6.82 30.42
N PRO A 212 -5.34 6.41 31.19
CA PRO A 212 -4.64 7.34 32.07
C PRO A 212 -4.02 8.48 31.23
N ASN A 213 -4.31 9.72 31.64
CA ASN A 213 -3.73 10.91 31.01
C ASN A 213 -2.21 10.96 31.26
N ASP A 214 -1.42 10.52 30.27
CA ASP A 214 0.03 10.63 30.32
C ASP A 214 0.50 12.00 29.82
N LYS A 215 0.83 12.87 30.78
CA LYS A 215 1.34 14.23 30.55
C LYS A 215 2.63 14.28 29.70
N TYR A 216 3.36 13.18 29.56
CA TYR A 216 4.65 13.15 28.86
C TYR A 216 4.54 12.64 27.41
N LEU A 217 3.52 11.85 27.08
CA LEU A 217 3.23 11.39 25.70
C LEU A 217 2.40 12.42 24.91
N SER A 218 1.56 13.19 25.60
CA SER A 218 0.66 14.18 25.00
C SER A 218 1.36 15.51 24.69
N LYS A 219 2.30 15.51 23.74
CA LYS A 219 2.81 16.76 23.13
C LYS A 219 1.87 17.36 22.07
N HIS A 220 0.75 16.69 21.79
CA HIS A 220 -0.23 17.06 20.78
C HIS A 220 -1.63 17.09 21.38
N PHE A 221 -2.55 17.85 20.77
CA PHE A 221 -3.96 17.85 21.16
C PHE A 221 -4.57 16.45 20.98
N ASP A 222 -4.67 15.71 22.07
CA ASP A 222 -5.38 14.43 22.13
C ASP A 222 -6.85 14.68 22.45
N PHE A 223 -7.70 14.62 21.41
CA PHE A 223 -9.14 14.79 21.57
C PHE A 223 -9.85 13.50 22.00
N TYR A 224 -9.14 12.36 21.97
CA TYR A 224 -9.62 11.05 22.39
C TYR A 224 -8.70 10.50 23.48
N LEU A 225 -9.12 10.67 24.73
CA LEU A 225 -8.60 10.03 25.96
C LEU A 225 -9.58 8.93 26.43
#